data_AF-A0A317HXB7-F1
#
_entry.id   AF-A0A317HXB7-F1
#
_cell.length_a   1.000
_cell.length_b   1.000
_cell.length_c   1.000
_cell.angle_alpha   90.00
_cell.angle_beta   90.00
_cell.angle_gamma   90.00
#
_symmetry.space_group_name_H-M   'P 1'
#
loop_
_entity.id
_entity.type
_entity.pdbx_description
1 polymer ?
#
loop_
_entity_poly.entity_id
_entity_poly.type
_entity_poly.pdbx_seq_one_letter_code
_entity_poly.pdbx_strand_id
1 'polypeptide(L)'
;MIRRVLILVLFSVVISGCHKNTPESSRPAEETASSSPRPSASPMTDFEKSLQFVRNGQYTYVFVFSRKDGKPLDSEDGQFLRTNAPQVVDWVTTQDKKKVIGGTNFNLEEGNLGVIKKRLVVEDYSGK
;
A
#
# COMPACT_ATOMS: atom_id res chain seq x y z
N MET A 1 5.13 40.60 -26.80
CA MET A 1 3.66 40.61 -26.65
C MET A 1 3.33 40.18 -25.23
N ILE A 2 2.59 41.01 -24.51
CA ILE A 2 2.22 40.90 -23.09
C ILE A 2 0.82 40.28 -22.99
N ARG A 3 0.60 39.38 -22.02
CA ARG A 3 -0.66 39.19 -21.24
C ARG A 3 -0.43 38.03 -20.26
N ARG A 4 0.04 38.28 -19.03
CA ARG A 4 -0.74 38.69 -17.83
C ARG A 4 -2.04 37.89 -17.70
N VAL A 5 -1.98 36.74 -17.02
CA VAL A 5 -3.17 36.10 -16.44
C VAL A 5 -3.24 36.53 -14.98
N LEU A 6 -4.33 37.23 -14.68
CA LEU A 6 -4.62 37.96 -13.46
C LEU A 6 -5.16 37.00 -12.39
N ILE A 7 -4.54 37.05 -11.21
CA ILE A 7 -5.03 36.50 -9.93
C ILE A 7 -6.15 37.39 -9.38
N LEU A 8 -7.20 36.79 -8.78
CA LEU A 8 -8.14 37.30 -7.72
C LEU A 8 -9.47 36.50 -7.83
N VAL A 9 -10.21 36.01 -6.82
CA VAL A 9 -10.53 36.40 -5.43
C VAL A 9 -11.08 35.14 -4.71
N LEU A 10 -10.49 34.66 -3.60
CA LEU A 10 -10.97 34.74 -2.19
C LEU A 10 -12.49 34.58 -1.94
N PHE A 11 -12.93 33.54 -1.22
CA PHE A 11 -14.06 33.66 -0.27
C PHE A 11 -13.96 32.60 0.82
N SER A 12 -13.71 33.06 2.05
CA SER A 12 -13.77 32.29 3.30
C SER A 12 -15.17 32.39 3.89
N VAL A 13 -15.77 31.27 4.33
CA VAL A 13 -16.80 31.29 5.38
C VAL A 13 -16.61 30.08 6.29
N VAL A 14 -16.56 30.37 7.59
CA VAL A 14 -16.37 29.49 8.74
C VAL A 14 -17.73 29.28 9.38
N ILE A 15 -18.18 28.05 9.69
CA ILE A 15 -19.14 27.83 10.79
C ILE A 15 -18.91 26.46 11.47
N SER A 16 -18.65 26.52 12.78
CA SER A 16 -18.65 25.43 13.75
C SER A 16 -20.07 24.89 14.01
N GLY A 17 -20.17 23.60 14.31
CA GLY A 17 -21.39 23.01 14.88
C GLY A 17 -21.15 21.64 15.50
N CYS A 18 -20.73 21.61 16.77
CA CYS A 18 -20.85 20.42 17.61
C CYS A 18 -22.31 20.29 18.08
N HIS A 19 -22.96 19.15 17.83
CA HIS A 19 -24.17 18.76 18.57
C HIS A 19 -23.95 17.39 19.20
N LYS A 20 -23.97 17.38 20.53
CA LYS A 20 -23.98 16.18 21.38
C LYS A 20 -25.45 15.79 21.58
N ASN A 21 -25.83 14.59 21.16
CA ASN A 21 -27.10 14.01 21.55
C ASN A 21 -26.82 12.79 22.43
N THR A 22 -27.01 12.95 23.73
CA THR A 22 -27.20 11.85 24.66
C THR A 22 -28.68 11.81 25.03
N PRO A 23 -29.35 10.67 24.85
CA PRO A 23 -30.40 10.28 25.76
C PRO A 23 -30.01 8.98 26.47
N GLU A 24 -29.84 9.10 27.78
CA GLU A 24 -29.91 8.04 28.75
C GLU A 24 -31.35 7.50 28.78
N SER A 25 -31.55 6.20 28.58
CA SER A 25 -32.77 5.53 28.99
C SER A 25 -32.53 4.04 29.20
N SER A 26 -32.35 3.71 30.48
CA SER A 26 -32.97 2.62 31.22
C SER A 26 -33.17 1.27 30.51
N ARG A 27 -32.34 0.30 30.96
CA ARG A 27 -32.44 -1.16 30.80
C ARG A 27 -33.73 -1.72 31.43
N PRO A 28 -34.20 -2.90 31.02
CA PRO A 28 -33.98 -4.08 31.87
C PRO A 28 -33.55 -5.33 31.09
N ALA A 29 -32.99 -6.29 31.83
CA ALA A 29 -32.23 -7.45 31.36
C ALA A 29 -33.12 -8.64 30.97
N GLU A 30 -32.66 -9.41 29.98
CA GLU A 30 -33.04 -10.81 29.77
C GLU A 30 -31.90 -11.58 29.07
N GLU A 31 -31.98 -12.90 29.14
CA GLU A 31 -30.92 -13.90 29.24
C GLU A 31 -29.99 -14.17 28.03
N THR A 32 -28.76 -14.52 28.39
CA THR A 32 -27.90 -15.57 27.81
C THR A 32 -27.62 -15.57 26.30
N ALA A 33 -26.49 -14.98 25.94
CA ALA A 33 -25.49 -15.66 25.11
C ALA A 33 -24.11 -15.13 25.51
N SER A 34 -23.25 -16.01 26.03
CA SER A 34 -21.83 -15.72 26.20
C SER A 34 -21.22 -15.57 24.81
N SER A 35 -21.27 -14.35 24.27
CA SER A 35 -20.49 -13.96 23.10
C SER A 35 -19.05 -13.87 23.56
N SER A 36 -18.35 -15.00 23.47
CA SER A 36 -16.89 -15.02 23.57
C SER A 36 -16.38 -13.91 22.64
N PRO A 37 -15.62 -12.93 23.13
CA PRO A 37 -15.17 -11.81 22.30
C PRO A 37 -14.43 -12.41 21.12
N ARG A 38 -14.95 -12.20 19.90
CA ARG A 38 -14.21 -12.53 18.69
C ARG A 38 -12.88 -11.80 18.80
N PRO A 39 -11.73 -12.48 18.66
CA PRO A 39 -10.45 -11.78 18.65
C PRO A 39 -10.53 -10.68 17.61
N SER A 40 -10.39 -9.43 18.07
CA SER A 40 -10.24 -8.28 17.18
C SER A 40 -9.06 -8.58 16.27
N ALA A 41 -9.27 -8.50 14.95
CA ALA A 41 -8.20 -8.75 13.98
C ALA A 41 -7.00 -7.88 14.37
N SER A 42 -5.84 -8.51 14.58
CA SER A 42 -4.61 -7.77 14.85
C SER A 42 -4.37 -6.82 13.68
N PRO A 43 -3.96 -5.56 13.94
CA PRO A 43 -3.72 -4.61 12.87
C PRO A 43 -2.67 -5.18 11.91
N MET A 44 -2.97 -5.16 10.61
CA MET A 44 -2.07 -5.64 9.57
C MET A 44 -0.74 -4.90 9.65
N THR A 45 0.34 -5.64 9.42
CA THR A 45 1.68 -5.08 9.27
C THR A 45 1.74 -4.16 8.05
N ASP A 46 2.72 -3.25 8.00
CA ASP A 46 2.84 -2.34 6.86
C ASP A 46 3.15 -3.07 5.56
N PHE A 47 3.90 -4.17 5.63
CA PHE A 47 4.11 -5.05 4.47
C PHE A 47 2.79 -5.63 3.96
N GLU A 48 1.93 -6.15 4.84
CA GLU A 48 0.64 -6.72 4.46
C GLU A 48 -0.29 -5.67 3.85
N LYS A 49 -0.31 -4.44 4.38
CA LYS A 49 -1.07 -3.33 3.79
C LYS A 49 -0.60 -3.01 2.37
N SER A 50 0.71 -2.86 2.18
CA SER A 50 1.29 -2.59 0.86
C SER A 50 1.04 -3.75 -0.12
N LEU A 51 1.15 -4.99 0.34
CA LEU A 51 0.90 -6.17 -0.48
C LEU A 51 -0.57 -6.26 -0.88
N GLN A 52 -1.49 -6.01 0.06
CA GLN A 52 -2.92 -5.99 -0.22
C GLN A 52 -3.30 -4.91 -1.22
N PHE A 53 -2.68 -3.73 -1.13
CA PHE A 53 -2.87 -2.66 -2.11
C PHE A 53 -2.53 -3.13 -3.52
N VAL A 54 -1.36 -3.74 -3.73
CA VAL A 54 -0.95 -4.23 -5.06
C VAL A 54 -1.84 -5.39 -5.53
N ARG A 55 -2.25 -6.29 -4.62
CA ARG A 55 -3.19 -7.40 -4.95
C ARG A 55 -4.54 -6.89 -5.44
N ASN A 56 -5.05 -5.81 -4.84
CA ASN A 56 -6.30 -5.19 -5.28
C ASN A 56 -6.19 -4.57 -6.68
N GLY A 57 -4.98 -4.35 -7.19
CA GLY A 57 -4.72 -3.92 -8.57
C GLY A 57 -4.94 -4.99 -9.65
N GLN A 58 -5.28 -6.24 -9.26
CA GLN A 58 -5.63 -7.35 -10.16
C GLN A 58 -4.54 -7.71 -11.18
N TYR A 59 -3.27 -7.60 -10.79
CA TYR A 59 -2.15 -8.05 -11.60
C TYR A 59 -2.05 -9.58 -11.65
N THR A 60 -1.69 -10.15 -12.80
CA THR A 60 -1.40 -11.59 -12.93
C THR A 60 -0.25 -12.01 -12.03
N TYR A 61 0.79 -11.17 -11.95
CA TYR A 61 1.99 -11.44 -11.17
C TYR A 61 2.25 -10.35 -10.14
N VAL A 62 2.65 -10.78 -8.94
CA VAL A 62 3.05 -9.92 -7.83
C VAL A 62 4.40 -10.37 -7.31
N PHE A 63 5.41 -9.54 -7.45
CA PHE A 63 6.76 -9.83 -6.97
C PHE A 63 7.17 -8.89 -5.85
N VAL A 64 7.90 -9.39 -4.86
CA VAL A 64 8.49 -8.59 -3.79
C VAL A 64 10.00 -8.64 -3.92
N PHE A 65 10.62 -7.47 -3.95
CA PHE A 65 12.06 -7.29 -4.08
C PHE A 65 12.63 -6.71 -2.79
N SER A 66 13.76 -7.25 -2.33
CA SER A 66 14.49 -6.74 -1.16
C SER A 66 16.00 -6.95 -1.31
N ARG A 67 16.80 -6.20 -0.55
CA ARG A 67 18.26 -6.38 -0.56
C ARG A 67 18.66 -7.64 0.20
N LYS A 68 19.70 -8.30 -0.28
CA LYS A 68 20.28 -9.50 0.37
C LYS A 68 20.87 -9.22 1.75
N ASP A 69 21.26 -7.98 2.01
CA ASP A 69 21.80 -7.52 3.30
C ASP A 69 20.71 -7.04 4.29
N GLY A 70 19.43 -7.06 3.89
CA GLY A 70 18.30 -6.63 4.73
C GLY A 70 18.23 -5.13 5.00
N LYS A 71 19.09 -4.32 4.37
CA LYS A 71 19.05 -2.86 4.48
C LYS A 71 17.91 -2.28 3.63
N PRO A 72 17.49 -1.04 3.90
CA PRO A 72 16.60 -0.30 3.00
C PRO A 72 17.13 -0.25 1.57
N LEU A 73 16.22 -0.36 0.60
CA LEU A 73 16.49 -0.11 -0.81
C LEU A 73 16.84 1.37 -1.01
N ASP A 74 17.87 1.62 -1.82
CA ASP A 74 18.28 2.97 -2.19
C ASP A 74 17.78 3.36 -3.60
N SER A 75 18.16 4.54 -4.07
CA SER A 75 17.76 5.03 -5.39
C SER A 75 18.35 4.20 -6.53
N GLU A 76 19.56 3.64 -6.36
CA GLU A 76 20.20 2.81 -7.37
C GLU A 76 19.47 1.47 -7.50
N ASP A 77 19.05 0.89 -6.38
CA ASP A 77 18.21 -0.31 -6.37
C ASP A 77 16.90 -0.06 -7.12
N GLY A 78 16.25 1.07 -6.84
CA GLY A 78 15.00 1.47 -7.49
C GLY A 78 15.13 1.73 -8.99
N GLN A 79 16.26 2.32 -9.42
CA GLN A 79 16.55 2.53 -10.85
C GLN A 79 16.92 1.22 -11.54
N PHE A 80 17.71 0.37 -10.89
CA PHE A 80 18.04 -0.96 -11.39
C PHE A 80 16.80 -1.81 -11.64
N LEU A 81 15.84 -1.80 -10.72
CA LEU A 81 14.55 -2.49 -10.89
C LEU A 81 13.77 -1.96 -12.11
N ARG A 82 13.62 -0.64 -12.25
CA ARG A 82 12.87 -0.03 -13.37
C ARG A 82 13.52 -0.28 -14.73
N THR A 83 14.85 -0.29 -14.78
CA THR A 83 15.59 -0.58 -16.01
C THR A 83 15.46 -2.06 -16.42
N ASN A 84 15.46 -2.99 -15.46
CA ASN A 84 15.45 -4.42 -15.77
C ASN A 84 14.04 -5.02 -15.84
N ALA A 85 13.05 -4.40 -15.22
CA ALA A 85 11.65 -4.81 -15.26
C ALA A 85 10.73 -3.65 -15.73
N PRO A 86 10.94 -3.08 -16.93
CA PRO A 86 10.13 -1.97 -17.44
C PRO A 86 8.65 -2.32 -17.65
N GLN A 87 8.32 -3.61 -17.72
CA GLN A 87 6.96 -4.14 -17.85
C GLN A 87 6.17 -4.17 -16.53
N VAL A 88 6.80 -3.85 -15.40
CA VAL A 88 6.09 -3.71 -14.13
C VAL A 88 5.35 -2.38 -14.12
N VAL A 89 4.04 -2.46 -13.87
CA VAL A 89 3.11 -1.34 -13.99
C VAL A 89 3.08 -0.54 -12.70
N ASP A 90 3.06 -1.23 -11.56
CA ASP A 90 2.95 -0.59 -10.26
C ASP A 90 4.08 -1.00 -9.32
N TRP A 91 4.56 -0.04 -8.55
CA TRP A 91 5.72 -0.15 -7.68
C TRP A 91 5.40 0.47 -6.33
N VAL A 92 5.23 -0.36 -5.31
CA VAL A 92 4.88 0.07 -3.95
C VAL A 92 6.01 -0.25 -2.99
N THR A 93 6.66 0.77 -2.46
CA THR A 93 7.71 0.60 -1.44
C THR A 93 7.08 0.57 -0.05
N THR A 94 7.53 -0.37 0.80
CA THR A 94 7.11 -0.43 2.21
C THR A 94 7.62 0.79 2.99
N GLN A 95 6.98 1.13 4.11
CA GLN A 95 7.39 2.31 4.90
C GLN A 95 8.84 2.23 5.42
N ASP A 96 9.28 1.04 5.81
CA ASP A 96 10.66 0.78 6.25
C ASP A 96 11.67 0.73 5.09
N LYS A 97 11.19 0.88 3.85
CA LYS A 97 11.95 0.86 2.58
C LYS A 97 12.74 -0.43 2.35
N LYS A 98 12.52 -1.49 3.11
CA LYS A 98 13.26 -2.75 2.95
C LYS A 98 12.73 -3.61 1.81
N LYS A 99 11.47 -3.41 1.43
CA LYS A 99 10.80 -4.13 0.36
C LYS A 99 10.16 -3.15 -0.63
N VAL A 100 10.15 -3.54 -1.89
CA VAL A 100 9.32 -2.93 -2.93
C VAL A 100 8.52 -4.04 -3.61
N ILE A 101 7.24 -3.77 -3.84
CA ILE A 101 6.27 -4.71 -4.38
C ILE A 101 5.95 -4.26 -5.80
N GLY A 102 6.13 -5.16 -6.77
CA GLY A 102 5.87 -4.93 -8.18
C GLY A 102 4.61 -5.68 -8.63
N GLY A 103 3.68 -4.96 -9.27
CA GLY A 103 2.51 -5.53 -9.93
C GLY A 103 2.67 -5.53 -11.45
N THR A 104 2.46 -6.68 -12.10
CA THR A 104 2.54 -6.79 -13.56
C THR A 104 1.66 -7.89 -14.13
N ASN A 105 1.26 -7.74 -15.40
CA ASN A 105 0.58 -8.79 -16.16
C ASN A 105 1.54 -9.60 -17.05
N PHE A 106 2.84 -9.29 -17.01
CA PHE A 106 3.86 -9.92 -17.82
C PHE A 106 4.73 -10.84 -16.98
N ASN A 107 5.06 -12.02 -17.51
CA ASN A 107 5.91 -12.96 -16.82
C ASN A 107 7.35 -12.43 -16.76
N LEU A 108 7.84 -12.09 -15.56
CA LEU A 108 9.21 -11.60 -15.41
C LEU A 108 10.26 -12.71 -15.57
N GLU A 109 9.91 -13.98 -15.33
CA GLU A 109 10.84 -15.12 -15.49
C GLU A 109 11.29 -15.29 -16.95
N GLU A 110 10.43 -14.92 -17.90
CA GLU A 110 10.76 -14.86 -19.34
C GLU A 110 11.53 -13.58 -19.72
N GLY A 111 11.59 -12.60 -18.82
CA GLY A 111 12.35 -11.37 -18.95
C GLY A 111 13.66 -11.41 -18.15
N ASN A 112 14.01 -10.28 -17.53
CA ASN A 112 15.29 -10.14 -16.82
C ASN A 112 15.23 -10.52 -15.34
N LEU A 113 14.28 -11.33 -14.89
CA LEU A 113 14.21 -11.69 -13.46
C LEU A 113 15.48 -12.41 -12.99
N GLY A 114 16.12 -13.19 -13.85
CA GLY A 114 17.42 -13.79 -13.58
C GLY A 114 18.54 -12.77 -13.32
N VAL A 115 18.52 -11.61 -13.99
CA VAL A 115 19.46 -10.50 -13.74
C VAL A 115 19.14 -9.84 -12.39
N ILE A 116 17.87 -9.67 -12.06
CA ILE A 116 17.43 -9.05 -10.80
C ILE A 116 17.83 -9.92 -9.61
N LYS A 117 17.59 -11.25 -9.68
CA LYS A 117 17.95 -12.25 -8.65
C LYS A 117 19.46 -12.27 -8.33
N LYS A 118 20.33 -11.80 -9.23
CA LYS A 118 21.78 -11.67 -8.95
C LYS A 118 22.07 -10.61 -7.89
N ARG A 119 21.33 -9.50 -7.86
CA ARG A 119 21.56 -8.39 -6.91
C ARG A 119 20.60 -8.40 -5.73
N LEU A 120 19.34 -8.73 -5.98
CA LEU A 120 18.26 -8.64 -5.00
C LEU A 120 17.67 -10.02 -4.69
N VAL A 121 17.02 -10.11 -3.54
CA VAL A 121 16.09 -11.20 -3.23
C VAL A 121 14.79 -10.91 -3.95
N VAL A 122 14.24 -11.93 -4.60
CA VAL A 122 12.95 -11.85 -5.29
C VAL A 122 12.04 -12.95 -4.77
N GLU A 123 10.87 -12.55 -4.28
CA GLU A 123 9.84 -13.46 -3.78
C GLU A 123 8.60 -13.32 -4.67
N ASP A 124 8.05 -14.45 -5.11
CA ASP A 124 6.82 -14.50 -5.89
C ASP A 124 5.60 -14.64 -4.96
N TYR A 125 4.70 -13.66 -5.02
CA TYR A 125 3.43 -13.57 -4.29
C TYR A 125 2.20 -13.68 -5.21
N SER A 126 2.39 -14.06 -6.47
CA SER A 126 1.32 -14.28 -7.45
C SER A 126 0.36 -15.37 -6.94
N GLY A 127 -0.94 -15.07 -6.94
CA GLY A 127 -1.99 -16.02 -6.51
C GLY A 127 -2.01 -16.38 -5.01
N LYS A 128 -1.19 -15.74 -4.17
CA LYS A 128 -1.20 -15.90 -2.71
C LYS A 128 -2.04 -14.83 -2.02
#